data_AF-A0A955ZDN2-F1
#
_entry.id   AF-A0A955ZDN2-F1
#
_cell.length_a   1.000
_cell.length_b   1.000
_cell.length_c   1.000
_cell.angle_alpha   90.00
_cell.angle_beta   90.00
_cell.angle_gamma   90.00
#
_symmetry.space_group_name_H-M   'P 1'
#
loop_
_entity.id
_entity.type
_entity.pdbx_description
1 polymer ?
#
loop_
_entity_poly.entity_id
_entity_poly.type
_entity_poly.pdbx_seq_one_letter_code
_entity_poly.pdbx_strand_id
1 'polypeptide(L)'
;MNKSNMGRGLVAGVALLGALAALPGEASACGGEWYPVMEVDHRPMGIAMAEKQLEQGKTLDAAATVIRVMPHIKGLKAERSTLVARAQRVLAVATARQNGALHVGAQVPDYAQGSWLGRTADARAKNLEWSITALRSVAQTKKDDPAASTDLAEALAKVDSHKAEARGILEKLAKKDLIASPEGYAVLADLRQKAGDAKGQKLALQRCAAMATSQNVCRTSADS
;
A
#
# COMPACT_ATOMS: atom_id res chain seq x y z
N MET A 1 -76.65 -30.57 -9.21
CA MET A 1 -76.68 -32.06 -9.21
C MET A 1 -75.33 -32.51 -8.66
N ASN A 2 -75.15 -33.30 -7.60
CA ASN A 2 -76.01 -34.27 -6.91
C ASN A 2 -75.42 -34.54 -5.49
N LYS A 3 -76.32 -34.61 -4.48
CA LYS A 3 -76.40 -35.50 -3.29
C LYS A 3 -75.11 -36.17 -2.74
N SER A 4 -74.71 -35.99 -1.47
CA SER A 4 -75.26 -36.48 -0.17
C SER A 4 -74.63 -37.78 0.35
N ASN A 5 -74.53 -37.82 1.68
CA ASN A 5 -74.42 -38.96 2.63
C ASN A 5 -73.01 -39.45 2.98
N MET A 6 -72.52 -39.32 4.23
CA MET A 6 -73.01 -39.81 5.54
C MET A 6 -72.70 -41.30 5.73
N GLY A 7 -71.75 -41.59 6.62
CA GLY A 7 -71.37 -42.93 7.05
C GLY A 7 -70.66 -42.87 8.41
N ARG A 8 -71.43 -43.09 9.48
CA ARG A 8 -70.96 -43.33 10.85
C ARG A 8 -70.30 -44.71 10.93
N GLY A 9 -69.21 -44.82 11.67
CA GLY A 9 -68.63 -46.10 12.10
C GLY A 9 -67.73 -45.88 13.31
N LEU A 10 -68.28 -46.10 14.51
CA LEU A 10 -67.57 -46.21 15.77
C LEU A 10 -66.93 -47.61 15.82
N VAL A 11 -65.61 -47.69 16.01
CA VAL A 11 -64.97 -48.90 16.57
C VAL A 11 -63.95 -48.45 17.60
N ALA A 12 -64.26 -48.75 18.85
CA ALA A 12 -63.35 -48.67 19.97
C ALA A 12 -62.33 -49.81 19.86
N GLY A 13 -61.05 -49.46 19.84
CA GLY A 13 -59.93 -50.40 19.88
C GLY A 13 -58.95 -49.98 20.96
N VAL A 14 -59.07 -50.62 22.13
CA VAL A 14 -58.09 -50.56 23.21
C VAL A 14 -56.82 -51.26 22.72
N ALA A 15 -55.72 -50.52 22.61
CA ALA A 15 -54.39 -51.09 22.38
C ALA A 15 -53.39 -50.45 23.33
N LEU A 16 -53.04 -51.25 24.34
CA LEU A 16 -51.82 -51.27 25.15
C LEU A 16 -50.89 -50.04 25.08
N LEU A 17 -50.84 -49.29 26.18
CA LEU A 17 -49.69 -48.47 26.55
C LEU A 17 -48.48 -49.39 26.80
N GLY A 18 -47.65 -49.58 25.78
CA GLY A 18 -46.25 -49.97 25.95
C GLY A 18 -45.44 -48.73 26.30
N ALA A 19 -45.11 -48.55 27.57
CA ALA A 19 -44.11 -47.57 27.99
C ALA A 19 -42.73 -48.02 27.48
N LEU A 20 -42.40 -47.66 26.24
CA LEU A 20 -41.01 -47.57 25.80
C LEU A 20 -40.37 -46.48 26.66
N ALA A 21 -39.47 -46.89 27.56
CA ALA A 21 -38.52 -46.00 28.19
C ALA A 21 -37.65 -45.40 27.09
N ALA A 22 -38.10 -44.29 26.51
CA ALA A 22 -37.26 -43.40 25.76
C ALA A 22 -36.30 -42.76 26.79
N LEU A 23 -35.07 -43.26 26.82
CA LEU A 23 -33.97 -42.47 27.36
C LEU A 23 -34.03 -41.11 26.66
N PRO A 24 -33.90 -39.97 27.37
CA PRO A 24 -33.78 -38.69 26.72
C PRO A 24 -32.51 -38.75 25.87
N GLY A 25 -32.68 -38.95 24.55
CA GLY A 25 -31.68 -38.50 23.61
C GLY A 25 -31.61 -36.99 23.82
N GLU A 26 -30.43 -36.48 24.15
CA GLU A 26 -30.19 -35.05 24.16
C GLU A 26 -30.52 -34.52 22.78
N ALA A 27 -31.73 -33.99 22.62
CA ALA A 27 -32.08 -33.16 21.49
C ALA A 27 -31.26 -31.89 21.67
N SER A 28 -30.04 -31.92 21.12
CA SER A 28 -29.17 -30.77 20.95
C SER A 28 -29.85 -29.83 19.95
N ALA A 29 -30.85 -29.10 20.43
CA ALA A 29 -31.58 -28.05 19.74
C ALA A 29 -31.12 -26.66 20.23
N CYS A 30 -30.06 -26.59 21.03
CA CYS A 30 -29.39 -25.35 21.39
C CYS A 30 -28.28 -25.09 20.39
N GLY A 31 -28.57 -24.19 19.45
CA GLY A 31 -27.63 -23.40 18.65
C GLY A 31 -26.23 -24.01 18.55
N GLY A 32 -26.01 -24.84 17.52
CA GLY A 32 -24.66 -25.00 17.01
C GLY A 32 -24.12 -23.59 16.76
N GLU A 33 -23.11 -23.23 17.54
CA GLU A 33 -22.52 -21.90 17.55
C GLU A 33 -21.89 -21.68 16.18
N TRP A 34 -22.69 -21.15 15.25
CA TRP A 34 -22.21 -20.62 13.99
C TRP A 34 -21.43 -19.37 14.33
N TYR A 35 -20.18 -19.57 14.73
CA TYR A 35 -19.17 -18.54 14.56
C TYR A 35 -18.85 -18.52 13.07
N PRO A 36 -19.29 -17.51 12.29
CA PRO A 36 -18.63 -17.29 11.02
C PRO A 36 -17.14 -17.15 11.35
N VAL A 37 -16.31 -18.01 10.76
CA VAL A 37 -14.87 -17.79 10.76
C VAL A 37 -14.69 -16.48 10.00
N MET A 38 -14.61 -15.38 10.75
CA MET A 38 -14.40 -14.05 10.20
C MET A 38 -12.98 -14.08 9.63
N GLU A 39 -12.86 -14.33 8.32
CA GLU A 39 -11.59 -14.25 7.64
C GLU A 39 -11.18 -12.77 7.64
N VAL A 40 -10.31 -12.43 8.59
CA VAL A 40 -9.83 -11.06 8.76
C VAL A 40 -8.90 -10.75 7.60
N ASP A 41 -9.30 -9.84 6.73
CA ASP A 41 -8.40 -9.29 5.73
C ASP A 41 -7.25 -8.54 6.43
N HIS A 42 -6.05 -9.10 6.37
CA HIS A 42 -4.86 -8.53 7.00
C HIS A 42 -4.21 -7.40 6.18
N ARG A 43 -4.67 -7.15 4.93
CA ARG A 43 -4.05 -6.15 4.05
C ARG A 43 -4.12 -4.72 4.62
N PRO A 44 -5.23 -4.23 5.19
CA PRO A 44 -5.27 -2.89 5.80
C PRO A 44 -4.19 -2.69 6.88
N MET A 45 -4.00 -3.69 7.75
CA MET A 45 -2.97 -3.64 8.78
C MET A 45 -1.57 -3.68 8.18
N GLY A 46 -1.33 -4.54 7.19
CA GLY A 46 -0.06 -4.61 6.48
C GLY A 46 0.31 -3.29 5.78
N ILE A 47 -0.64 -2.63 5.13
CA ILE A 47 -0.39 -1.34 4.47
C ILE A 47 -0.14 -0.23 5.50
N ALA A 48 -0.89 -0.19 6.61
CA ALA A 48 -0.61 0.76 7.69
C ALA A 48 0.80 0.56 8.30
N MET A 49 1.24 -0.69 8.44
CA MET A 49 2.61 -1.01 8.87
C MET A 49 3.65 -0.53 7.85
N ALA A 50 3.38 -0.72 6.55
CA ALA A 50 4.29 -0.29 5.49
C ALA A 50 4.43 1.24 5.42
N GLU A 51 3.34 1.99 5.63
CA GLU A 51 3.38 3.46 5.74
C GLU A 51 4.27 3.89 6.91
N LYS A 52 4.05 3.30 8.10
CA LYS A 52 4.88 3.58 9.29
C LYS A 52 6.36 3.24 9.06
N GLN A 53 6.65 2.13 8.37
CA GLN A 53 8.01 1.75 8.01
C GLN A 53 8.65 2.79 7.09
N LEU A 54 7.91 3.29 6.09
CA LEU A 54 8.39 4.31 5.16
C LEU A 54 8.69 5.62 5.89
N GLU A 55 7.80 6.06 6.79
CA GLU A 55 8.00 7.26 7.64
C GLU A 55 9.24 7.14 8.53
N GLN A 56 9.56 5.93 8.98
CA GLN A 56 10.78 5.64 9.76
C GLN A 56 12.04 5.51 8.90
N GLY A 57 11.96 5.71 7.58
CA GLY A 57 13.07 5.52 6.65
C GLY A 57 13.38 4.06 6.33
N LYS A 58 12.60 3.09 6.83
CA LYS A 58 12.74 1.64 6.54
C LYS A 58 12.14 1.29 5.19
N THR A 59 12.73 1.88 4.16
CA THR A 59 12.21 1.90 2.79
C THR A 59 12.05 0.50 2.20
N LEU A 60 13.04 -0.38 2.39
CA LEU A 60 12.99 -1.75 1.87
C LEU A 60 11.96 -2.61 2.61
N ASP A 61 11.85 -2.46 3.93
CA ASP A 61 10.86 -3.19 4.72
C ASP A 61 9.43 -2.78 4.35
N ALA A 62 9.21 -1.48 4.10
CA ALA A 62 7.94 -0.96 3.61
C ALA A 62 7.57 -1.59 2.26
N ALA A 63 8.52 -1.60 1.30
CA ALA A 63 8.30 -2.21 0.00
C ALA A 63 8.02 -3.71 0.10
N ALA A 64 8.81 -4.45 0.88
CA ALA A 64 8.63 -5.88 1.09
C ALA A 64 7.27 -6.21 1.71
N THR A 65 6.81 -5.38 2.65
CA THR A 65 5.48 -5.52 3.25
C THR A 65 4.39 -5.35 2.20
N VAL A 66 4.42 -4.28 1.39
CA VAL A 66 3.42 -4.07 0.33
C VAL A 66 3.41 -5.23 -0.66
N ILE A 67 4.58 -5.68 -1.13
CA ILE A 67 4.67 -6.77 -2.11
C ILE A 67 4.11 -8.08 -1.55
N ARG A 68 4.32 -8.39 -0.26
CA ARG A 68 3.74 -9.58 0.37
C ARG A 68 2.22 -9.52 0.47
N VAL A 69 1.65 -8.38 0.87
CA VAL A 69 0.20 -8.25 1.08
C VAL A 69 -0.57 -8.00 -0.22
N MET A 70 0.10 -7.49 -1.27
CA MET A 70 -0.49 -7.19 -2.58
C MET A 70 0.48 -7.53 -3.72
N PRO A 71 0.77 -8.82 -3.99
CA PRO A 71 1.80 -9.23 -4.97
C PRO A 71 1.50 -8.80 -6.42
N HIS A 72 0.22 -8.63 -6.77
CA HIS A 72 -0.21 -8.23 -8.12
C HIS A 72 -0.47 -6.72 -8.26
N ILE A 73 0.05 -5.89 -7.35
CA ILE A 73 -0.24 -4.45 -7.27
C ILE A 73 0.02 -3.65 -8.56
N LYS A 74 0.94 -4.10 -9.43
CA LYS A 74 1.18 -3.46 -10.73
C LYS A 74 -0.05 -3.46 -11.65
N GLY A 75 -0.89 -4.49 -11.55
CA GLY A 75 -2.09 -4.64 -12.36
C GLY A 75 -3.36 -4.07 -11.71
N LEU A 76 -3.29 -3.65 -10.45
CA LEU A 76 -4.46 -3.14 -9.74
C LEU A 76 -4.71 -1.68 -10.12
N LYS A 77 -5.97 -1.36 -10.42
CA LYS A 77 -6.41 0.02 -10.59
C LYS A 77 -6.69 0.61 -9.21
N ALA A 78 -6.01 1.70 -8.87
CA ALA A 78 -6.35 2.48 -7.69
C ALA A 78 -7.53 3.39 -7.99
N GLU A 79 -8.65 3.18 -7.30
CA GLU A 79 -9.66 4.21 -7.15
C GLU A 79 -9.23 5.20 -6.06
N ARG A 80 -9.82 6.41 -6.07
CA ARG A 80 -9.49 7.45 -5.09
C ARG A 80 -9.65 6.92 -3.66
N SER A 81 -8.70 7.24 -2.79
CA SER A 81 -8.73 6.92 -1.34
C SER A 81 -8.84 5.42 -0.98
N THR A 82 -8.48 4.51 -1.89
CA THR A 82 -8.50 3.07 -1.62
C THR A 82 -7.24 2.57 -0.91
N LEU A 83 -7.34 1.39 -0.30
CA LEU A 83 -6.19 0.63 0.20
C LEU A 83 -5.13 0.42 -0.90
N VAL A 84 -5.56 0.17 -2.14
CA VAL A 84 -4.69 0.03 -3.31
C VAL A 84 -3.90 1.32 -3.55
N ALA A 85 -4.54 2.49 -3.50
CA ALA A 85 -3.88 3.77 -3.70
C ALA A 85 -2.78 4.03 -2.65
N ARG A 86 -3.06 3.71 -1.38
CA ARG A 86 -2.10 3.82 -0.28
C ARG A 86 -0.90 2.88 -0.48
N ALA A 87 -1.17 1.62 -0.81
CA ALA A 87 -0.15 0.63 -1.10
C ALA A 87 0.73 1.04 -2.30
N GLN A 88 0.11 1.53 -3.38
CA GLN A 88 0.82 1.99 -4.57
C GLN A 88 1.72 3.19 -4.26
N ARG A 89 1.24 4.16 -3.46
CA ARG A 89 2.07 5.28 -3.01
C ARG A 89 3.30 4.79 -2.26
N VAL A 90 3.13 3.95 -1.23
CA VAL A 90 4.25 3.45 -0.41
C VAL A 90 5.28 2.74 -1.27
N LEU A 91 4.83 1.82 -2.14
CA LEU A 91 5.72 1.06 -3.00
C LEU A 91 6.41 1.93 -4.07
N ALA A 92 5.71 2.92 -4.63
CA ALA A 92 6.28 3.85 -5.58
C ALA A 92 7.37 4.72 -4.95
N VAL A 93 7.12 5.33 -3.80
CA VAL A 93 8.15 6.11 -3.07
C VAL A 93 9.36 5.22 -2.77
N ALA A 94 9.14 4.01 -2.27
CA ALA A 94 10.24 3.08 -2.00
C ALA A 94 11.03 2.70 -3.26
N THR A 95 10.33 2.47 -4.38
CA THR A 95 10.94 2.18 -5.68
C THR A 95 11.81 3.34 -6.17
N ALA A 96 11.32 4.57 -6.07
CA ALA A 96 12.08 5.77 -6.43
C ALA A 96 13.34 5.92 -5.58
N ARG A 97 13.22 5.80 -4.25
CA ARG A 97 14.35 5.92 -3.31
C ARG A 97 15.40 4.84 -3.50
N GLN A 98 15.02 3.68 -4.00
CA GLN A 98 15.92 2.56 -4.33
C GLN A 98 16.34 2.54 -5.82
N ASN A 99 16.15 3.64 -6.56
CA ASN A 99 16.54 3.78 -7.96
C ASN A 99 16.00 2.63 -8.87
N GLY A 100 14.78 2.17 -8.59
CA GLY A 100 14.11 1.12 -9.36
C GLY A 100 14.52 -0.31 -9.03
N ALA A 101 15.41 -0.54 -8.04
CA ALA A 101 15.86 -1.87 -7.62
C ALA A 101 15.56 -2.13 -6.14
N LEU A 102 14.48 -2.88 -5.88
CA LEU A 102 14.08 -3.27 -4.53
C LEU A 102 14.78 -4.58 -4.15
N HIS A 103 15.84 -4.51 -3.34
CA HIS A 103 16.57 -5.68 -2.83
C HIS A 103 15.79 -6.40 -1.71
N VAL A 104 14.57 -6.85 -2.02
CA VAL A 104 13.62 -7.45 -1.06
C VAL A 104 13.64 -8.99 -1.06
N GLY A 105 14.59 -9.61 -1.77
CA GLY A 105 14.57 -11.05 -2.05
C GLY A 105 14.51 -11.95 -0.82
N ALA A 106 15.19 -11.59 0.28
CA ALA A 106 15.14 -12.37 1.52
C ALA A 106 13.81 -12.22 2.29
N GLN A 107 13.04 -11.15 2.03
CA GLN A 107 11.83 -10.79 2.78
C GLN A 107 10.55 -11.13 2.03
N VAL A 108 10.63 -11.44 0.74
CA VAL A 108 9.49 -11.59 -0.17
C VAL A 108 9.58 -12.94 -0.88
N PRO A 109 8.51 -13.76 -0.92
CA PRO A 109 8.50 -15.00 -1.67
C PRO A 109 8.83 -14.80 -3.17
N ASP A 110 9.56 -15.74 -3.77
CA ASP A 110 10.07 -15.63 -5.15
C ASP A 110 8.98 -15.27 -6.19
N TYR A 111 7.78 -15.85 -6.04
CA TYR A 111 6.65 -15.60 -6.94
C TYR A 111 6.17 -14.13 -6.91
N ALA A 112 6.42 -13.40 -5.82
CA ALA A 112 5.99 -12.03 -5.62
C ALA A 112 7.11 -11.01 -5.92
N GLN A 113 8.38 -11.43 -5.99
CA GLN A 113 9.51 -10.56 -6.27
C GLN A 113 9.44 -9.95 -7.68
N GLY A 114 9.16 -10.77 -8.70
CA GLY A 114 9.00 -10.31 -10.09
C GLY A 114 10.10 -9.35 -10.57
N SER A 115 9.71 -8.33 -11.32
CA SER A 115 10.65 -7.30 -11.80
C SER A 115 11.08 -6.28 -10.74
N TRP A 116 10.55 -6.34 -9.51
CA TRP A 116 10.88 -5.39 -8.45
C TRP A 116 12.35 -5.39 -8.05
N LEU A 117 13.02 -6.54 -8.18
CA LEU A 117 14.44 -6.67 -7.88
C LEU A 117 15.34 -5.75 -8.74
N GLY A 118 14.86 -5.30 -9.91
CA GLY A 118 15.63 -4.38 -10.76
C GLY A 118 16.99 -4.93 -11.22
N ARG A 119 17.09 -6.25 -11.43
CA ARG A 119 18.36 -6.93 -11.81
C ARG A 119 18.96 -6.38 -13.11
N THR A 120 18.12 -5.89 -14.02
CA THR A 120 18.54 -5.29 -15.29
C THR A 120 18.24 -3.79 -15.31
N ALA A 121 18.95 -3.04 -16.16
CA ALA A 121 18.68 -1.61 -16.36
C ALA A 121 17.25 -1.36 -16.87
N ASP A 122 16.76 -2.20 -17.79
CA ASP A 122 15.39 -2.15 -18.30
C ASP A 122 14.36 -2.39 -17.18
N ALA A 123 14.59 -3.36 -16.29
CA ALA A 123 13.70 -3.59 -15.15
C ALA A 123 13.67 -2.38 -14.19
N ARG A 124 14.82 -1.76 -13.91
CA ARG A 124 14.89 -0.55 -13.08
C ARG A 124 14.14 0.61 -13.73
N ALA A 125 14.34 0.84 -15.03
CA ALA A 125 13.66 1.89 -15.78
C ALA A 125 12.14 1.69 -15.75
N LYS A 126 11.65 0.47 -16.00
CA LYS A 126 10.21 0.14 -15.93
C LYS A 126 9.62 0.32 -14.54
N ASN A 127 10.39 0.01 -13.49
CA ASN A 127 9.96 0.24 -12.10
C ASN A 127 9.87 1.74 -11.77
N LEU A 128 10.83 2.55 -12.23
CA LEU A 128 10.80 4.00 -12.07
C LEU A 128 9.64 4.64 -12.84
N GLU A 129 9.38 4.19 -14.07
CA GLU A 129 8.25 4.68 -14.88
C GLU A 129 6.91 4.36 -14.20
N TRP A 130 6.77 3.14 -13.68
CA TRP A 130 5.61 2.74 -12.89
C TRP A 130 5.46 3.62 -11.64
N SER A 131 6.56 3.89 -10.93
CA SER A 131 6.57 4.76 -9.75
C SER A 131 6.10 6.17 -10.08
N ILE A 132 6.61 6.77 -11.16
CA ILE A 132 6.22 8.11 -11.62
C ILE A 132 4.72 8.11 -11.95
N THR A 133 4.25 7.11 -12.70
CA THR A 133 2.83 7.00 -13.07
C THR A 133 1.93 6.91 -11.83
N ALA A 134 2.27 6.06 -10.86
CA ALA A 134 1.52 5.90 -9.62
C ALA A 134 1.48 7.20 -8.80
N LEU A 135 2.63 7.86 -8.61
CA LEU A 135 2.71 9.10 -7.83
C LEU A 135 2.07 10.29 -8.54
N ARG A 136 2.08 10.33 -9.87
CA ARG A 136 1.37 11.34 -10.65
C ARG A 136 -0.14 11.19 -10.45
N SER A 137 -0.66 9.96 -10.43
CA SER A 137 -2.08 9.68 -10.10
C SER A 137 -2.44 10.13 -8.67
N VAL A 138 -1.56 9.86 -7.70
CA VAL A 138 -1.75 10.30 -6.30
C VAL A 138 -1.78 11.84 -6.21
N ALA A 139 -0.81 12.53 -6.81
CA ALA A 139 -0.74 13.99 -6.81
C ALA A 139 -1.94 14.63 -7.53
N GLN A 140 -2.42 14.03 -8.62
CA GLN A 140 -3.63 14.50 -9.32
C GLN A 140 -4.90 14.33 -8.49
N THR A 141 -4.98 13.27 -7.69
CA THR A 141 -6.11 13.02 -6.78
C THR A 141 -6.07 13.95 -5.57
N LYS A 142 -4.86 14.27 -5.09
CA LYS A 142 -4.60 15.12 -3.93
C LYS A 142 -3.92 16.43 -4.33
N LYS A 143 -4.56 17.24 -5.17
CA LYS A 143 -3.95 18.40 -5.86
C LYS A 143 -3.27 19.42 -4.94
N ASP A 144 -3.75 19.53 -3.69
CA ASP A 144 -3.24 20.50 -2.71
C ASP A 144 -2.40 19.85 -1.60
N ASP A 145 -2.06 18.56 -1.73
CA ASP A 145 -1.22 17.83 -0.78
C ASP A 145 0.27 18.02 -1.12
N PRO A 146 1.05 18.75 -0.30
CA PRO A 146 2.46 18.95 -0.55
C PRO A 146 3.29 17.67 -0.45
N ALA A 147 2.86 16.71 0.36
CA ALA A 147 3.56 15.43 0.49
C ALA A 147 3.44 14.62 -0.81
N ALA A 148 2.24 14.56 -1.41
CA ALA A 148 2.03 13.92 -2.70
C ALA A 148 2.88 14.58 -3.81
N SER A 149 3.00 15.90 -3.80
CA SER A 149 3.84 16.64 -4.74
C SER A 149 5.33 16.41 -4.50
N THR A 150 5.76 16.31 -3.24
CA THR A 150 7.15 16.02 -2.86
C THR A 150 7.55 14.62 -3.34
N ASP A 151 6.73 13.60 -3.05
CA ASP A 151 6.97 12.21 -3.49
C ASP A 151 7.10 12.11 -5.01
N LEU A 152 6.19 12.76 -5.75
CA LEU A 152 6.24 12.78 -7.22
C LEU A 152 7.56 13.37 -7.72
N ALA A 153 7.99 14.49 -7.14
CA ALA A 153 9.23 15.14 -7.55
C ALA A 153 10.48 14.30 -7.21
N GLU A 154 10.49 13.60 -6.06
CA GLU A 154 11.54 12.63 -5.73
C GLU A 154 11.67 11.56 -6.84
N ALA A 155 10.55 11.02 -7.31
CA ALA A 155 10.54 10.01 -8.37
C ALA A 155 10.95 10.57 -9.74
N LEU A 156 10.42 11.73 -10.11
CA LEU A 156 10.77 12.40 -11.38
C LEU A 156 12.28 12.71 -11.46
N ALA A 157 12.91 13.08 -10.35
CA ALA A 157 14.34 13.39 -10.35
C ALA A 157 15.24 12.18 -10.65
N LYS A 158 14.72 10.95 -10.57
CA LYS A 158 15.44 9.71 -10.91
C LYS A 158 15.58 9.47 -12.40
N VAL A 159 14.84 10.19 -13.24
CA VAL A 159 14.84 10.02 -14.69
C VAL A 159 15.25 11.33 -15.35
N ASP A 160 16.28 11.30 -16.19
CA ASP A 160 16.91 12.50 -16.75
C ASP A 160 15.93 13.42 -17.48
N SER A 161 15.01 12.85 -18.27
CA SER A 161 13.98 13.59 -19.01
C SER A 161 12.99 14.34 -18.11
N HIS A 162 12.91 13.98 -16.82
CA HIS A 162 11.95 14.53 -15.86
C HIS A 162 12.58 15.45 -14.80
N LYS A 163 13.91 15.61 -14.78
CA LYS A 163 14.62 16.43 -13.78
C LYS A 163 14.19 17.89 -13.75
N ALA A 164 13.88 18.48 -14.91
CA ALA A 164 13.38 19.85 -14.99
C ALA A 164 12.01 20.02 -14.31
N GLU A 165 11.09 19.06 -14.54
CA GLU A 165 9.79 19.02 -13.88
C GLU A 165 9.94 18.84 -12.37
N ALA A 166 10.78 17.90 -11.93
CA ALA A 166 11.08 17.66 -10.52
C ALA A 166 11.59 18.93 -9.82
N ARG A 167 12.56 19.63 -10.43
CA ARG A 167 13.10 20.88 -9.89
C ARG A 167 12.01 21.95 -9.75
N GLY A 168 11.18 22.12 -10.78
CA GLY A 168 10.10 23.10 -10.75
C GLY A 168 9.09 22.87 -9.62
N ILE A 169 8.71 21.60 -9.39
CA ILE A 169 7.82 21.23 -8.28
C ILE A 169 8.49 21.54 -6.94
N LEU A 170 9.72 21.07 -6.71
CA LEU A 170 10.43 21.24 -5.44
C LEU A 170 10.74 22.71 -5.15
N GLU A 171 11.10 23.52 -6.15
CA GLU A 171 11.30 24.96 -5.95
C GLU A 171 10.01 25.67 -5.53
N LYS A 172 8.87 25.32 -6.13
CA LYS A 172 7.57 25.89 -5.76
C LYS A 172 7.19 25.54 -4.32
N LEU A 173 7.44 24.29 -3.91
CA LEU A 173 7.20 23.83 -2.54
C LEU A 173 8.17 24.49 -1.54
N ALA A 174 9.46 24.55 -1.86
CA ALA A 174 10.49 25.14 -1.01
C ALA A 174 10.25 26.64 -0.73
N LYS A 175 9.73 27.40 -1.71
CA LYS A 175 9.35 28.80 -1.52
C LYS A 175 8.30 29.01 -0.42
N LYS A 176 7.52 27.98 -0.11
CA LYS A 176 6.47 27.99 0.91
C LYS A 176 6.81 27.13 2.13
N ASP A 177 8.02 26.58 2.20
CA ASP A 177 8.44 25.60 3.22
C ASP A 177 7.53 24.36 3.27
N LEU A 178 7.10 23.88 2.10
CA LEU A 178 6.14 22.77 1.96
C LEU A 178 6.74 21.47 1.43
N ILE A 179 8.07 21.34 1.32
CA ILE A 179 8.69 20.04 1.03
C ILE A 179 8.52 19.16 2.25
N ALA A 180 7.89 17.98 2.07
CA ALA A 180 7.40 17.16 3.16
C ALA A 180 8.40 16.10 3.68
N SER A 181 9.58 15.99 3.07
CA SER A 181 10.57 14.95 3.41
C SER A 181 12.00 15.48 3.37
N PRO A 182 12.91 14.92 4.19
CA PRO A 182 14.34 15.21 4.04
C PRO A 182 14.87 14.75 2.67
N GLU A 183 14.40 13.62 2.13
CA GLU A 183 14.78 13.16 0.79
C GLU A 183 14.42 14.18 -0.31
N GLY A 184 13.25 14.82 -0.22
CA GLY A 184 12.84 15.86 -1.16
C GLY A 184 13.78 17.08 -1.15
N TYR A 185 14.27 17.47 0.03
CA TYR A 185 15.28 18.52 0.17
C TYR A 185 16.65 18.08 -0.37
N ALA A 186 17.06 16.82 -0.13
CA ALA A 186 18.31 16.27 -0.69
C ALA A 186 18.26 16.25 -2.22
N VAL A 187 17.11 15.86 -2.81
CA VAL A 187 16.88 15.90 -4.26
C VAL A 187 16.95 17.33 -4.79
N LEU A 188 16.32 18.30 -4.12
CA LEU A 188 16.40 19.70 -4.52
C LEU A 188 17.84 20.22 -4.48
N ALA A 189 18.63 19.83 -3.47
CA ALA A 189 20.03 20.20 -3.37
C ALA A 189 20.84 19.68 -4.57
N ASP A 190 20.69 18.40 -4.93
CA ASP A 190 21.35 17.79 -6.09
C ASP A 190 20.95 18.47 -7.41
N LEU A 191 19.66 18.78 -7.59
CA LEU A 191 19.16 19.48 -8.79
C LEU A 191 19.68 20.92 -8.88
N ARG A 192 19.83 21.62 -7.75
CA ARG A 192 20.41 22.97 -7.69
C ARG A 192 21.91 22.97 -7.95
N GLN A 193 22.63 21.98 -7.42
CA GLN A 193 24.06 21.79 -7.71
C GLN A 193 24.29 21.67 -9.21
N LYS A 194 23.53 20.78 -9.87
CA LYS A 194 23.59 20.56 -11.33
C LYS A 194 23.21 21.80 -12.14
N ALA A 195 22.46 22.72 -11.55
CA ALA A 195 22.08 24.00 -12.14
C ALA A 195 23.05 25.15 -11.82
N GLY A 196 24.11 24.91 -11.05
CA GLY A 196 25.07 25.93 -10.63
C GLY A 196 24.58 26.83 -9.47
N ASP A 197 23.46 26.50 -8.82
CA ASP A 197 22.93 27.25 -7.68
C ASP A 197 23.53 26.74 -6.35
N ALA A 198 24.80 27.07 -6.11
CA ALA A 198 25.53 26.63 -4.91
C ALA A 198 24.91 27.15 -3.59
N LYS A 199 24.37 28.39 -3.60
CA LYS A 199 23.71 28.97 -2.41
C LYS A 199 22.41 28.23 -2.10
N GLY A 200 21.57 28.00 -3.11
CA GLY A 200 20.33 27.27 -2.94
C GLY A 200 20.54 25.79 -2.63
N GLN A 201 21.61 25.16 -3.17
CA GLN A 201 22.02 23.81 -2.76
C GLN A 201 22.31 23.78 -1.26
N LYS A 202 23.17 24.67 -0.76
CA LYS A 202 23.51 24.73 0.67
C LYS A 202 22.28 24.93 1.56
N LEU A 203 21.37 25.81 1.16
CA LEU A 203 20.12 26.04 1.89
C LEU A 203 19.23 24.78 1.91
N ALA A 204 19.11 24.07 0.79
CA ALA A 204 18.34 22.83 0.73
C ALA A 204 18.95 21.73 1.62
N LEU A 205 20.28 21.61 1.66
CA LEU A 205 20.98 20.69 2.56
C LEU A 205 20.77 21.03 4.04
N GLN A 206 20.78 22.31 4.39
CA GLN A 206 20.46 22.74 5.76
C GLN A 206 19.03 22.35 6.16
N ARG A 207 18.06 22.52 5.25
CA ARG A 207 16.67 22.11 5.49
C ARG A 207 16.52 20.59 5.58
N CYS A 208 17.23 19.84 4.74
CA CYS A 208 17.30 18.39 4.86
C CYS A 208 17.80 17.97 6.25
N ALA A 209 18.93 18.53 6.69
CA ALA A 209 19.55 18.17 7.96
C ALA A 209 18.67 18.51 9.17
N ALA A 210 17.83 19.55 9.07
CA ALA A 210 16.88 19.91 10.11
C ALA A 210 15.70 18.92 10.23
N MET A 211 15.38 18.18 9.17
CA MET A 211 14.29 17.20 9.13
C MET A 211 14.75 15.75 9.30
N ALA A 212 15.97 15.44 8.87
CA ALA A 212 16.45 14.07 8.78
C ALA A 212 16.78 13.49 10.16
N THR A 213 16.33 12.25 10.39
CA THR A 213 16.75 11.44 11.55
C THR A 213 18.13 10.80 11.35
N SER A 214 18.63 10.77 10.09
CA SER A 214 19.95 10.25 9.71
C SER A 214 20.62 11.16 8.70
N GLN A 215 21.87 11.53 8.95
CA GLN A 215 22.67 12.39 8.07
C GLN A 215 22.90 11.77 6.68
N ASN A 216 22.80 10.45 6.55
CA ASN A 216 22.98 9.76 5.27
C ASN A 216 21.91 10.16 4.23
N VAL A 217 20.74 10.61 4.67
CA VAL A 217 19.65 11.05 3.78
C VAL A 217 20.01 12.35 3.04
N CYS A 218 20.83 13.20 3.67
CA CYS A 218 21.16 14.53 3.16
C CYS A 218 22.44 14.59 2.31
N ARG A 219 23.01 13.44 1.95
CA ARG A 219 24.18 13.40 1.05
C ARG A 219 23.74 13.67 -0.39
N THR A 220 24.56 14.40 -1.15
CA THR A 220 24.33 14.54 -2.60
C THR A 220 25.09 13.48 -3.38
N SER A 221 24.76 13.33 -4.66
CA SER A 221 25.49 12.43 -5.57
C SER A 221 26.98 12.77 -5.72
N ALA A 222 27.44 13.93 -5.24
CA ALA A 222 28.85 14.32 -5.23
C ALA A 222 29.62 13.77 -4.01
N ASP A 223 28.91 13.30 -2.98
CA ASP A 223 29.49 12.77 -1.74
C ASP A 223 29.53 11.22 -1.73
N SER A 224 29.10 10.57 -2.81
CA SER A 224 29.00 9.10 -2.98
C SER A 224 29.97 8.60 -4.03
#